data_AF-A0A4U8WA80-F1
#
_entry.id   AF-A0A4U8WA80-F1
#
_cell.length_a   1.000
_cell.length_b   1.000
_cell.length_c   1.000
_cell.angle_alpha   90.00
_cell.angle_beta   90.00
_cell.angle_gamma   90.00
#
_symmetry.space_group_name_H-M   'P 1'
#
loop_
_entity.id
_entity.type
_entity.pdbx_description
1 polymer ?
#
loop_
_entity_poly.entity_id
_entity_poly.type
_entity_poly.pdbx_seq_one_letter_code
_entity_poly.pdbx_strand_id
1 'polypeptide(L)'
;MLKYDDASWHSGENFPEDVPRKNCATHTGMFLNWCMENNFISDKLKGKAADEIEKLIRREITGAEFILTAMDGKLSESDLNHFGNSFAKDYYADDTDFGNQYSSFADDYINLFDTKAEQNGESYKSFYHIEDTHENYFLMRQMIDYRFEEWKIYKNLN
;
A
#
# COMPACT_ATOMS: atom_id res chain seq x y z
N MET A 1 -6.70 -13.07 13.61
CA MET A 1 -6.48 -12.54 12.24
C MET A 1 -5.72 -11.24 12.43
N LEU A 2 -4.48 -11.20 11.97
CA LEU A 2 -3.67 -9.98 12.04
C LEU A 2 -4.22 -8.97 11.06
N LYS A 3 -4.29 -7.71 11.49
CA LYS A 3 -4.60 -6.57 10.65
C LYS A 3 -3.28 -5.90 10.32
N TYR A 4 -3.01 -5.72 9.03
CA TYR A 4 -1.85 -4.97 8.56
C TYR A 4 -2.11 -3.47 8.67
N ASP A 5 -3.34 -3.04 8.38
CA ASP A 5 -3.70 -1.63 8.38
C ASP A 5 -5.19 -1.37 8.61
N ASP A 6 -5.51 -0.21 9.18
CA ASP A 6 -6.84 0.35 9.34
C ASP A 6 -6.81 1.87 9.13
N ALA A 7 -7.57 2.36 8.15
CA ALA A 7 -7.77 3.78 7.90
C ALA A 7 -8.20 4.59 9.15
N SER A 8 -8.85 3.95 10.14
CA SER A 8 -9.19 4.60 11.40
C SER A 8 -7.99 4.89 12.30
N TRP A 9 -6.88 4.15 12.16
CA TRP A 9 -5.60 4.46 12.83
C TRP A 9 -4.98 5.76 12.31
N HIS A 10 -5.32 6.12 11.07
CA HIS A 10 -4.75 7.23 10.32
C HIS A 10 -5.66 8.46 10.26
N SER A 11 -6.80 8.49 10.96
CA SER A 11 -7.81 9.56 10.77
C SER A 11 -8.34 10.17 12.08
N GLY A 12 -7.54 10.08 13.14
CA GLY A 12 -7.80 10.68 14.46
C GLY A 12 -7.51 12.19 14.54
N GLU A 13 -7.40 12.71 15.77
CA GLU A 13 -7.29 14.16 16.05
C GLU A 13 -6.07 14.85 15.41
N ASN A 14 -5.00 14.10 15.13
CA ASN A 14 -3.77 14.62 14.52
C ASN A 14 -3.75 14.52 12.98
N PHE A 15 -4.85 14.12 12.34
CA PHE A 15 -4.91 14.07 10.88
C PHE A 15 -4.95 15.50 10.29
N PRO A 16 -4.16 15.80 9.24
CA PRO A 16 -4.13 17.15 8.69
C PRO A 16 -5.51 17.60 8.16
N GLU A 17 -5.91 18.82 8.50
CA GLU A 17 -7.19 19.39 8.06
C GLU A 17 -7.17 19.84 6.59
N ASP A 18 -5.97 20.05 6.03
CA ASP A 18 -5.75 20.51 4.66
C ASP A 18 -5.64 19.37 3.63
N VAL A 19 -5.79 18.10 4.05
CA VAL A 19 -5.77 16.94 3.15
C VAL A 19 -7.13 16.22 3.13
N PRO A 20 -7.56 15.67 1.99
CA PRO A 20 -8.78 14.86 1.94
C PRO A 20 -8.72 13.67 2.89
N ARG A 21 -9.82 13.37 3.58
CA ARG A 21 -9.95 12.19 4.46
C ARG A 21 -9.51 10.90 3.78
N LYS A 22 -9.72 10.75 2.46
CA LYS A 22 -9.30 9.56 1.72
C LYS A 22 -7.80 9.26 1.83
N ASN A 23 -6.97 10.28 2.08
CA ASN A 23 -5.53 10.10 2.16
C ASN A 23 -5.08 9.21 3.33
N CYS A 24 -5.95 8.98 4.32
CA CYS A 24 -5.71 8.00 5.39
C CYS A 24 -5.54 6.56 4.86
N ALA A 25 -5.98 6.28 3.63
CA ALA A 25 -5.90 4.96 2.99
C ALA A 25 -4.99 4.92 1.75
N THR A 26 -4.27 6.02 1.42
CA THR A 26 -3.45 6.10 0.19
C THR A 26 -2.40 4.99 0.13
N HIS A 27 -1.56 4.93 1.15
CA HIS A 27 -0.45 3.99 1.27
C HIS A 27 -0.92 2.53 1.25
N THR A 28 -1.92 2.18 2.06
CA THR A 28 -2.56 0.85 2.06
C THR A 28 -3.15 0.49 0.69
N GLY A 29 -3.81 1.45 0.05
CA GLY A 29 -4.41 1.29 -1.25
C GLY A 29 -3.39 1.03 -2.36
N MET A 30 -2.26 1.74 -2.34
CA MET A 30 -1.17 1.51 -3.30
C MET A 30 -0.57 0.11 -3.14
N PHE A 31 -0.33 -0.35 -1.91
CA PHE A 31 0.19 -1.70 -1.66
C PHE A 31 -0.80 -2.79 -2.11
N LEU A 32 -2.10 -2.64 -1.79
CA LEU A 32 -3.12 -3.59 -2.20
C LEU A 32 -3.29 -3.65 -3.72
N ASN A 33 -3.26 -2.50 -4.41
CA ASN A 33 -3.35 -2.45 -5.86
C ASN A 33 -2.21 -3.23 -6.51
N TRP A 34 -0.98 -3.08 -5.99
CA TRP A 34 0.15 -3.89 -6.42
C TRP A 34 -0.06 -5.39 -6.16
N CYS A 35 -0.56 -5.75 -4.98
CA CYS A 35 -0.89 -7.13 -4.64
C CYS A 35 -1.95 -7.71 -5.61
N MET A 36 -2.91 -6.91 -6.05
CA MET A 36 -3.96 -7.33 -6.99
C MET A 36 -3.39 -7.61 -8.38
N GLU A 37 -2.54 -6.72 -8.91
CA GLU A 37 -1.86 -6.91 -10.20
C GLU A 37 -0.96 -8.14 -10.24
N ASN A 38 -0.41 -8.53 -9.08
CA ASN A 38 0.45 -9.69 -8.94
C ASN A 38 -0.30 -10.97 -8.52
N ASN A 39 -1.63 -10.97 -8.54
CA ASN A 39 -2.48 -12.12 -8.16
C ASN A 39 -2.30 -12.58 -6.69
N PHE A 40 -1.98 -11.67 -5.78
CA PHE A 40 -1.71 -11.96 -4.37
C PHE A 40 -2.92 -11.78 -3.44
N ILE A 41 -4.05 -11.30 -3.95
CA ILE A 41 -5.29 -11.23 -3.17
C ILE A 41 -5.95 -12.61 -2.98
N SER A 42 -6.67 -12.79 -1.88
CA SER A 42 -7.36 -14.04 -1.54
C SER A 42 -8.57 -14.28 -2.44
N ASP A 43 -8.96 -15.54 -2.63
CA ASP A 43 -10.17 -15.87 -3.40
C ASP A 43 -11.45 -15.34 -2.74
N LYS A 44 -11.43 -15.17 -1.42
CA LYS A 44 -12.50 -14.49 -0.67
C LYS A 44 -12.64 -13.04 -1.11
N LEU A 45 -11.54 -12.28 -1.20
CA LEU A 45 -11.59 -10.90 -1.67
C LEU A 45 -12.02 -10.81 -3.13
N LYS A 46 -11.50 -11.70 -3.99
CA LYS A 46 -11.93 -11.82 -5.41
C LYS A 46 -13.44 -12.02 -5.54
N GLY A 47 -14.02 -12.89 -4.72
CA GLY A 47 -15.47 -13.15 -4.73
C GLY A 47 -16.30 -12.03 -4.12
N LYS A 48 -15.78 -11.32 -3.10
CA LYS A 48 -16.50 -10.23 -2.40
C LYS A 48 -16.57 -8.94 -3.23
N ALA A 49 -15.52 -8.63 -3.98
CA ALA A 49 -15.30 -7.30 -4.57
C ALA A 49 -14.96 -7.36 -6.08
N ALA A 50 -15.53 -8.32 -6.81
CA ALA A 50 -15.22 -8.54 -8.22
C ALA A 50 -15.42 -7.27 -9.09
N ASP A 51 -16.51 -6.55 -8.89
CA ASP A 51 -16.83 -5.33 -9.65
C ASP A 51 -15.85 -4.19 -9.32
N GLU A 52 -15.51 -4.00 -8.04
CA GLU A 52 -14.53 -3.00 -7.61
C GLU A 52 -13.12 -3.34 -8.10
N ILE A 53 -12.79 -4.64 -8.19
CA ILE A 53 -11.52 -5.12 -8.75
C ILE A 53 -11.42 -4.72 -10.23
N GLU A 54 -12.49 -4.92 -11.01
CA GLU A 54 -12.50 -4.49 -12.42
C GLU A 54 -12.33 -2.98 -12.55
N LYS A 55 -13.01 -2.18 -11.71
CA LYS A 55 -12.85 -0.71 -11.70
C LYS A 55 -11.42 -0.30 -11.38
N LEU A 56 -10.78 -0.93 -10.39
CA LEU A 56 -9.40 -0.64 -10.01
C LEU A 56 -8.40 -1.01 -11.13
N ILE A 57 -8.61 -2.15 -11.79
CA ILE A 57 -7.79 -2.59 -12.94
C ILE A 57 -7.95 -1.62 -14.11
N ARG A 58 -9.16 -1.14 -14.37
CA ARG A 58 -9.45 -0.15 -15.42
C ARG A 58 -9.02 1.28 -15.06
N ARG A 59 -8.50 1.50 -13.84
CA ARG A 59 -8.14 2.83 -13.31
C ARG A 59 -9.33 3.79 -13.25
N GLU A 60 -10.51 3.25 -12.99
CA GLU A 60 -11.73 4.04 -12.73
C GLU A 60 -11.80 4.50 -11.27
N ILE A 61 -11.12 3.77 -10.37
CA ILE A 61 -10.95 4.11 -8.95
C ILE A 61 -9.48 3.90 -8.54
N THR A 62 -9.05 4.56 -7.47
CA THR A 62 -7.75 4.33 -6.84
C THR A 62 -7.77 3.19 -5.83
N GLY A 63 -6.59 2.77 -5.39
CA GLY A 63 -6.48 1.79 -4.30
C GLY A 63 -7.05 2.31 -2.98
N ALA A 64 -6.91 3.61 -2.69
CA ALA A 64 -7.48 4.20 -1.48
C ALA A 64 -9.01 4.14 -1.50
N GLU A 65 -9.62 4.45 -2.64
CA GLU A 65 -11.07 4.32 -2.84
C GLU A 65 -11.52 2.86 -2.67
N PHE A 66 -10.76 1.90 -3.21
CA PHE A 66 -11.04 0.48 -3.03
C PHE A 66 -11.01 0.06 -1.54
N ILE A 67 -9.97 0.46 -0.81
CA ILE A 67 -9.85 0.17 0.63
C ILE A 67 -11.06 0.70 1.41
N LEU A 68 -11.43 1.96 1.16
CA LEU A 68 -12.50 2.63 1.90
C LEU A 68 -13.90 2.10 1.55
N THR A 69 -14.13 1.72 0.30
CA THR A 69 -15.48 1.34 -0.18
C THR A 69 -15.73 -0.17 -0.20
N ALA A 70 -14.73 -0.98 -0.51
CA ALA A 70 -14.87 -2.44 -0.65
C ALA A 70 -14.38 -3.22 0.59
N MET A 71 -13.49 -2.62 1.39
CA MET A 71 -12.79 -3.29 2.48
C MET A 71 -12.99 -2.67 3.86
N ASP A 72 -13.98 -1.78 4.01
CA ASP A 72 -14.30 -1.13 5.28
C ASP A 72 -13.09 -0.41 5.91
N GLY A 73 -12.20 0.11 5.05
CA GLY A 73 -10.98 0.81 5.43
C GLY A 73 -9.83 -0.08 5.92
N LYS A 74 -9.88 -1.40 5.73
CA LYS A 74 -8.96 -2.34 6.40
C LYS A 74 -8.21 -3.22 5.43
N LEU A 75 -6.97 -3.55 5.79
CA LEU A 75 -6.19 -4.61 5.17
C LEU A 75 -5.78 -5.64 6.23
N SER A 76 -6.06 -6.91 5.98
CA SER A 76 -5.81 -8.01 6.91
C SER A 76 -5.26 -9.25 6.22
N GLU A 77 -4.80 -10.21 7.02
CA GLU A 77 -4.33 -11.51 6.49
C GLU A 77 -5.35 -12.23 5.62
N SER A 78 -6.66 -12.03 5.87
CA SER A 78 -7.71 -12.72 5.10
C SER A 78 -7.92 -12.18 3.69
N ASP A 79 -7.35 -11.02 3.40
CA ASP A 79 -7.50 -10.32 2.13
C ASP A 79 -6.43 -10.74 1.11
N LEU A 80 -5.35 -11.38 1.59
CA LEU A 80 -4.24 -11.87 0.80
C LEU A 80 -4.19 -13.40 0.77
N ASN A 81 -3.64 -13.97 -0.29
CA ASN A 81 -3.30 -15.39 -0.34
C ASN A 81 -2.02 -15.67 0.48
N HIS A 82 -1.59 -16.94 0.55
CA HIS A 82 -0.41 -17.32 1.34
C HIS A 82 0.86 -16.54 0.94
N PHE A 83 1.06 -16.38 -0.36
CA PHE A 83 2.27 -15.76 -0.89
C PHE A 83 2.27 -14.24 -0.66
N GLY A 84 1.14 -13.56 -0.91
CA GLY A 84 0.93 -12.16 -0.57
C GLY A 84 1.10 -11.88 0.92
N ASN A 85 0.56 -12.75 1.78
CA ASN A 85 0.75 -12.66 3.23
C ASN A 85 2.22 -12.78 3.63
N SER A 86 2.98 -13.66 2.99
CA SER A 86 4.40 -13.81 3.33
C SER A 86 5.19 -12.55 2.99
N PHE A 87 4.91 -11.90 1.87
CA PHE A 87 5.57 -10.65 1.51
C PHE A 87 5.09 -9.49 2.39
N ALA A 88 3.78 -9.35 2.64
CA ALA A 88 3.23 -8.30 3.49
C ALA A 88 3.80 -8.34 4.92
N LYS A 89 3.99 -9.54 5.50
CA LYS A 89 4.58 -9.70 6.84
C LYS A 89 6.04 -9.28 6.94
N ASP A 90 6.77 -9.37 5.83
CA ASP A 90 8.20 -9.06 5.81
C ASP A 90 8.42 -7.60 5.35
N TYR A 91 7.64 -7.07 4.40
CA TYR A 91 7.84 -5.74 3.81
C TYR A 91 6.83 -4.67 4.25
N TYR A 92 5.54 -5.02 4.39
CA TYR A 92 4.51 -4.03 4.75
C TYR A 92 4.47 -3.76 6.24
N ALA A 93 4.61 -4.80 7.06
CA ALA A 93 4.66 -4.67 8.50
C ALA A 93 5.94 -3.93 8.94
N ASP A 94 5.82 -3.15 10.01
CA ASP A 94 6.94 -2.43 10.62
C ASP A 94 7.85 -3.38 11.44
N ASP A 95 9.08 -2.94 11.70
CA ASP A 95 10.06 -3.58 12.60
C ASP A 95 10.39 -5.05 12.27
N THR A 96 10.45 -5.40 10.98
CA THR A 96 10.77 -6.76 10.50
C THR A 96 12.27 -6.93 10.22
N ASP A 97 12.77 -8.17 10.26
CA ASP A 97 14.15 -8.47 9.88
C ASP A 97 14.47 -8.05 8.43
N PHE A 98 13.51 -8.26 7.52
CA PHE A 98 13.65 -7.84 6.11
C PHE A 98 13.67 -6.32 5.98
N GLY A 99 12.74 -5.62 6.63
CA GLY A 99 12.66 -4.15 6.62
C GLY A 99 13.92 -3.51 7.22
N ASN A 100 14.44 -4.06 8.31
CA ASN A 100 15.69 -3.62 8.92
C ASN A 100 16.93 -3.85 8.03
N GLN A 101 16.92 -4.90 7.20
CA GLN A 101 18.03 -5.20 6.29
C GLN A 101 17.95 -4.39 4.98
N TYR A 102 16.75 -4.11 4.48
CA TYR A 102 16.50 -3.50 3.18
C TYR A 102 15.78 -2.15 3.32
N SER A 103 14.46 -2.19 3.52
CA SER A 103 13.58 -1.04 3.79
C SER A 103 12.18 -1.57 4.08
N SER A 104 11.40 -0.87 4.92
CA SER A 104 9.97 -1.14 5.09
C SER A 104 9.15 -0.44 4.00
N PHE A 105 7.90 -0.86 3.80
CA PHE A 105 7.00 -0.15 2.88
C PHE A 105 6.78 1.30 3.29
N ALA A 106 6.64 1.59 4.59
CA ALA A 106 6.44 2.94 5.10
C ALA A 106 7.66 3.83 4.82
N ASP A 107 8.88 3.32 5.05
CA ASP A 107 10.12 4.04 4.77
C ASP A 107 10.30 4.29 3.28
N ASP A 108 10.08 3.28 2.44
CA ASP A 108 10.15 3.43 0.99
C ASP A 108 9.13 4.43 0.47
N TYR A 109 7.91 4.42 1.01
CA TYR A 109 6.86 5.37 0.67
C TYR A 109 7.29 6.80 1.00
N ILE A 110 7.75 7.05 2.22
CA ILE A 110 8.22 8.39 2.64
C ILE A 110 9.40 8.83 1.77
N ASN A 111 10.45 8.01 1.69
CA ASN A 111 11.69 8.36 1.00
C ASN A 111 11.45 8.63 -0.49
N LEU A 112 10.63 7.82 -1.15
CA LEU A 112 10.31 7.99 -2.57
C LEU A 112 9.62 9.33 -2.84
N PHE A 113 8.61 9.66 -2.05
CA PHE A 113 7.81 10.86 -2.28
C PHE A 113 8.49 12.13 -1.79
N ASP A 114 9.26 12.07 -0.70
CA ASP A 114 10.10 13.20 -0.27
C ASP A 114 11.17 13.50 -1.34
N THR A 115 11.84 12.48 -1.87
CA THR A 115 12.79 12.67 -2.98
C THR A 115 12.12 13.30 -4.20
N LYS A 116 10.91 12.85 -4.55
CA LYS A 116 10.12 13.43 -5.66
C LYS A 116 9.77 14.90 -5.40
N ALA A 117 9.37 15.24 -4.18
CA ALA A 117 9.02 16.62 -3.80
C ALA A 117 10.26 17.52 -3.83
N GLU A 118 11.38 17.08 -3.26
CA GLU A 118 12.63 17.83 -3.23
C GLU A 118 13.16 18.16 -4.63
N GLN A 119 13.04 17.22 -5.57
CA GLN A 119 13.40 17.44 -6.98
C GLN A 119 12.59 18.57 -7.64
N ASN A 120 11.39 18.86 -7.12
CA ASN A 120 10.53 19.95 -7.58
C ASN A 120 10.65 21.21 -6.70
N GLY A 121 11.55 21.22 -5.70
CA GLY A 121 11.69 22.31 -4.74
C GLY A 121 10.55 22.38 -3.72
N GLU A 122 9.87 21.26 -3.48
CA GLU A 122 8.75 21.11 -2.56
C GLU A 122 9.11 20.16 -1.41
N SER A 123 8.23 20.09 -0.39
CA SER A 123 8.31 19.06 0.66
C SER A 123 6.92 18.71 1.17
N TYR A 124 6.73 17.45 1.58
CA TYR A 124 5.49 17.02 2.23
C TYR A 124 5.53 17.34 3.72
N LYS A 125 4.43 17.90 4.25
CA LYS A 125 4.35 18.23 5.69
C LYS A 125 4.10 16.98 6.55
N SER A 126 3.59 15.91 5.96
CA SER A 126 3.33 14.64 6.64
C SER A 126 3.16 13.50 5.64
N PHE A 127 3.23 12.27 6.14
CA PHE A 127 2.85 11.05 5.44
C PHE A 127 1.52 11.15 4.66
N TYR A 128 0.51 11.82 5.24
CA TYR A 128 -0.83 11.96 4.64
C TYR A 128 -0.95 13.03 3.54
N HIS A 129 0.08 13.84 3.28
CA HIS A 129 0.05 14.83 2.21
C HIS A 129 0.36 14.24 0.83
N ILE A 130 0.80 12.98 0.77
CA ILE A 130 1.04 12.30 -0.47
C ILE A 130 -0.30 12.01 -1.15
N GLU A 131 -0.45 12.53 -2.36
CA GLU A 131 -1.70 12.49 -3.10
C GLU A 131 -2.03 11.07 -3.57
N ASP A 132 -3.31 10.72 -3.46
CA ASP A 132 -3.87 9.50 -4.01
C ASP A 132 -4.17 9.67 -5.51
N THR A 133 -3.12 9.42 -6.32
CA THR A 133 -3.13 9.49 -7.78
C THR A 133 -2.57 8.21 -8.41
N HIS A 134 -2.93 7.94 -9.66
CA HIS A 134 -2.39 6.78 -10.39
C HIS A 134 -0.90 6.95 -10.68
N GLU A 135 -0.44 8.17 -10.92
CA GLU A 135 0.97 8.51 -11.12
C GLU A 135 1.80 8.14 -9.89
N ASN A 136 1.34 8.52 -8.70
CA ASN A 136 2.00 8.15 -7.45
C ASN A 136 1.95 6.64 -7.22
N TYR A 137 0.84 5.99 -7.55
CA TYR A 137 0.77 4.53 -7.51
C TYR A 137 1.81 3.89 -8.43
N PHE A 138 2.00 4.36 -9.67
CA PHE A 138 2.99 3.79 -10.58
C PHE A 138 4.44 3.99 -10.13
N LEU A 139 4.73 5.06 -9.38
CA LEU A 139 6.03 5.24 -8.72
C LEU A 139 6.22 4.21 -7.61
N MET A 140 5.24 4.07 -6.70
CA MET A 140 5.29 3.06 -5.64
C MET A 140 5.35 1.65 -6.21
N ARG A 141 4.62 1.36 -7.29
CA ARG A 141 4.62 0.05 -7.96
C ARG A 141 6.04 -0.38 -8.32
N GLN A 142 6.85 0.53 -8.87
CA GLN A 142 8.25 0.24 -9.22
C GLN A 142 9.12 -0.01 -7.98
N MET A 143 8.88 0.72 -6.89
CA MET A 143 9.58 0.49 -5.63
C MET A 143 9.22 -0.86 -5.01
N ILE A 144 7.92 -1.19 -4.99
CA ILE A 144 7.45 -2.49 -4.48
C ILE A 144 7.97 -3.62 -5.36
N ASP A 145 7.98 -3.48 -6.70
CA ASP A 145 8.58 -4.45 -7.62
C ASP A 145 10.06 -4.70 -7.26
N TYR A 146 10.83 -3.63 -7.04
CA TYR A 146 12.23 -3.73 -6.65
C TYR A 146 12.42 -4.48 -5.32
N ARG A 147 11.66 -4.11 -4.28
CA ARG A 147 11.72 -4.77 -2.96
C ARG A 147 11.24 -6.21 -3.01
N PHE A 148 10.27 -6.50 -3.86
CA PHE A 148 9.77 -7.85 -4.05
C PHE A 148 10.85 -8.78 -4.64
N GLU A 149 11.67 -8.31 -5.57
CA GLU A 149 12.82 -9.07 -6.08
C GLU A 149 13.87 -9.33 -4.99
N GLU A 150 14.21 -8.33 -4.17
CA GLU A 150 15.11 -8.53 -3.03
C GLU A 150 14.53 -9.48 -1.99
N TRP A 151 13.22 -9.40 -1.74
CA TRP A 151 12.53 -10.29 -0.83
C TRP A 151 12.59 -11.74 -1.30
N LYS A 152 12.40 -12.01 -2.60
CA LYS A 152 12.56 -13.37 -3.14
C LYS A 152 13.97 -13.91 -2.90
N ILE A 153 15.01 -13.09 -3.08
CA ILE A 153 16.40 -13.46 -2.78
C ILE A 153 16.57 -13.74 -1.28
N TYR A 154 16.08 -12.84 -0.42
CA TYR A 154 16.12 -12.98 1.04
C TYR A 154 15.45 -14.28 1.53
N LYS A 155 14.34 -14.68 0.92
CA LYS A 155 13.62 -15.93 1.23
C LYS A 155 14.18 -17.17 0.52
N ASN A 156 15.21 -17.04 -0.31
CA ASN A 156 15.74 -18.10 -1.17
C ASN A 156 14.67 -18.71 -2.10
N LEU A 157 13.77 -17.87 -2.60
CA LEU A 157 12.72 -18.21 -3.57
C LEU A 157 13.25 -17.94 -4.99
N ASN A 158 14.20 -18.75 -5.44
CA ASN A 158 14.69 -18.73 -6.82
C ASN A 158 13.80 -19.57 -7.74
#